data_AF-A0A640KFF0-F1
#
_entry.id   AF-A0A640KFF0-F1
#
_cell.length_a   1.000
_cell.length_b   1.000
_cell.length_c   1.000
_cell.angle_alpha   90.00
_cell.angle_beta   90.00
_cell.angle_gamma   90.00
#
_symmetry.space_group_name_H-M   'P 1'
#
loop_
_entity.id
_entity.type
_entity.pdbx_description
1 polymer ?
#
loop_
_entity_poly.entity_id
_entity_poly.type
_entity_poly.pdbx_seq_one_letter_code
_entity_poly.pdbx_strand_id
1 'polypeptide(L)'
;MQPLDVEQQLRQREAIETQLQAAKGAPSLSYIHKVYYAAASDVITLFGGICALTGTLFLASALLLTTRLANTMRLRFQRSGVSLLPQYTSPPLFSVCMAIWMGLVGVQSVCDVLREVAQQHYHAVKENNISAVADLSLLHRIQVGTVNPQPLWGLSREITTQYSPLMQWIMTPTALLFAAQYAGMVCIWCYMLFCGRPLDAGLMGALLTFFPTFYDALLLNGNEPDRWPVWVTLVNFMISLMCVWSFGVPVVRREYHEVLRELQGHTAKALFKDRPEMRRMQARGGARGAGVYTKSKKS
;
A
#
# COMPACT_ATOMS: atom_id res chain seq x y z
N MET A 1 -51.75 14.00 -17.74
CA MET A 1 -50.89 13.53 -16.63
C MET A 1 -51.82 13.05 -15.52
N GLN A 2 -51.82 11.75 -15.22
CA GLN A 2 -52.77 11.13 -14.29
C GLN A 2 -52.33 11.40 -12.84
N PRO A 3 -53.25 11.77 -11.94
CA PRO A 3 -52.94 12.08 -10.54
C PRO A 3 -52.44 10.86 -9.75
N LEU A 4 -52.69 9.64 -10.23
CA LEU A 4 -52.25 8.37 -9.62
C LEU A 4 -50.71 8.22 -9.59
N ASP A 5 -50.02 8.82 -10.55
CA ASP A 5 -48.57 8.71 -10.72
C ASP A 5 -47.81 9.61 -9.71
N VAL A 6 -48.42 10.75 -9.35
CA VAL A 6 -47.86 11.70 -8.38
C VAL A 6 -47.96 11.16 -6.95
N GLU A 7 -49.05 10.47 -6.60
CA GLU A 7 -49.19 9.82 -5.29
C GLU A 7 -48.25 8.63 -5.11
N GLN A 8 -47.96 7.87 -6.18
CA GLN A 8 -46.96 6.80 -6.13
C GLN A 8 -45.54 7.35 -6.00
N GLN A 9 -45.22 8.44 -6.68
CA GLN A 9 -43.92 9.12 -6.52
C GLN A 9 -43.75 9.74 -5.14
N LEU A 10 -44.81 10.30 -4.55
CA LEU A 10 -44.80 10.81 -3.17
C LEU A 10 -44.60 9.68 -2.17
N ARG A 11 -45.32 8.56 -2.30
CA ARG A 11 -45.11 7.38 -1.44
C ARG A 11 -43.72 6.77 -1.59
N GLN A 12 -43.15 6.75 -2.80
CA GLN A 12 -41.75 6.34 -2.99
C GLN A 12 -40.77 7.31 -2.34
N ARG A 13 -40.98 8.62 -2.46
CA ARG A 13 -40.13 9.61 -1.79
C ARG A 13 -40.23 9.54 -0.27
N GLU A 14 -41.43 9.39 0.27
CA GLU A 14 -41.63 9.22 1.71
C GLU A 14 -41.04 7.90 2.22
N ALA A 15 -41.16 6.81 1.45
CA ALA A 15 -40.51 5.53 1.76
C ALA A 15 -38.98 5.63 1.71
N ILE A 16 -38.44 6.37 0.75
CA ILE A 16 -37.00 6.64 0.65
C ILE A 16 -36.57 7.53 1.81
N GLU A 17 -37.30 8.60 2.14
CA GLU A 17 -36.98 9.51 3.26
C GLU A 17 -37.09 8.81 4.61
N THR A 18 -38.08 7.96 4.84
CA THR A 18 -38.19 7.15 6.06
C THR A 18 -37.12 6.07 6.12
N GLN A 19 -36.73 5.45 5.00
CA GLN A 19 -35.55 4.57 4.97
C GLN A 19 -34.26 5.35 5.23
N LEU A 20 -34.14 6.59 4.75
CA LEU A 20 -32.96 7.44 4.93
C LEU A 20 -32.88 8.01 6.35
N GLN A 21 -34.03 8.29 6.98
CA GLN A 21 -34.14 8.67 8.39
C GLN A 21 -33.92 7.46 9.30
N ALA A 22 -34.42 6.28 8.95
CA ALA A 22 -34.12 5.03 9.65
C ALA A 22 -32.65 4.64 9.51
N ALA A 23 -32.01 4.90 8.35
CA ALA A 23 -30.58 4.70 8.15
C ALA A 23 -29.72 5.74 8.90
N LYS A 24 -30.24 6.97 9.07
CA LYS A 24 -29.59 8.02 9.90
C LYS A 24 -29.80 7.82 11.41
N GLY A 25 -30.87 7.13 11.80
CA GLY A 25 -31.22 6.81 13.20
C GLY A 25 -30.84 5.39 13.64
N ALA A 26 -30.43 4.52 12.71
CA ALA A 26 -29.94 3.18 13.02
C ALA A 26 -28.63 3.30 13.83
N PRO A 27 -28.52 2.66 15.00
CA PRO A 27 -27.29 2.67 15.78
C PRO A 27 -26.13 2.18 14.91
N SER A 28 -25.04 2.92 14.86
CA SER A 28 -23.84 2.49 14.13
C SER A 28 -23.27 1.24 14.81
N LEU A 29 -23.19 0.13 14.07
CA LEU A 29 -22.67 -1.15 14.57
C LEU A 29 -21.19 -1.03 14.94
N SER A 30 -20.86 -0.85 16.22
CA SER A 30 -19.47 -0.95 16.67
C SER A 30 -18.95 -2.36 16.39
N TYR A 31 -17.84 -2.44 15.68
CA TYR A 31 -17.21 -3.72 15.32
C TYR A 31 -16.18 -4.16 16.36
N ILE A 32 -15.94 -3.34 17.38
CA ILE A 32 -14.99 -3.61 18.46
C ILE A 32 -15.75 -4.23 19.62
N HIS A 33 -16.05 -5.51 19.46
CA HIS A 33 -16.76 -6.26 20.49
C HIS A 33 -16.06 -7.58 20.81
N LYS A 34 -16.11 -7.97 22.08
CA LYS A 34 -15.49 -9.22 22.57
C LYS A 34 -16.01 -10.45 21.82
N VAL A 35 -17.28 -10.42 21.41
CA VAL A 35 -17.91 -11.52 20.66
C VAL A 35 -17.28 -11.68 19.29
N TYR A 36 -17.01 -10.57 18.57
CA TYR A 36 -16.32 -10.61 17.28
C TYR A 36 -14.84 -11.00 17.42
N TYR A 37 -14.18 -10.52 18.47
CA TYR A 37 -12.80 -10.92 18.77
C TYR A 37 -12.69 -12.42 19.06
N ALA A 38 -13.61 -12.97 19.86
CA ALA A 38 -13.63 -14.41 20.14
C ALA A 38 -13.89 -15.24 18.89
N ALA A 39 -14.73 -14.76 17.97
CA ALA A 39 -15.05 -15.46 16.72
C ALA A 39 -13.89 -15.44 15.69
N ALA A 40 -12.98 -14.47 15.78
CA ALA A 40 -11.85 -14.30 14.85
C ALA A 40 -10.47 -14.42 15.50
N SER A 41 -10.39 -14.97 16.72
CA SER A 41 -9.17 -14.97 17.54
C SER A 41 -7.97 -15.59 16.83
N ASP A 42 -8.18 -16.69 16.11
CA ASP A 42 -7.11 -17.44 15.44
C ASP A 42 -6.49 -16.63 14.30
N VAL A 43 -7.33 -15.91 13.55
CA VAL A 43 -6.93 -15.08 12.42
C VAL A 43 -6.24 -13.80 12.89
N ILE A 44 -6.79 -13.17 13.93
CA ILE A 44 -6.19 -12.02 14.62
C ILE A 44 -4.80 -12.39 15.15
N THR A 45 -4.68 -13.57 15.76
CA THR A 45 -3.40 -14.07 16.28
C THR A 45 -2.40 -14.32 15.15
N LEU A 46 -2.86 -14.83 14.00
CA LEU A 46 -2.01 -15.05 12.84
C LEU A 46 -1.49 -13.73 12.23
N PHE A 47 -2.37 -12.80 11.85
CA PHE A 47 -1.95 -11.53 11.24
C PHE A 47 -1.16 -10.66 12.22
N GLY A 48 -1.65 -10.54 13.46
CA GLY A 48 -0.95 -9.83 14.52
C GLY A 48 0.40 -10.46 14.86
N GLY A 49 0.48 -11.79 14.90
CA GLY A 49 1.69 -12.54 15.17
C GLY A 49 2.77 -12.35 14.11
N ILE A 50 2.39 -12.37 12.82
CA ILE A 50 3.32 -12.10 11.71
C ILE A 50 3.89 -10.68 11.81
N CYS A 51 3.04 -9.69 12.09
CA CYS A 51 3.46 -8.29 12.25
C CYS A 51 4.37 -8.10 13.48
N ALA A 52 4.04 -8.74 14.60
CA ALA A 52 4.85 -8.69 15.81
C ALA A 52 6.24 -9.31 15.56
N LEU A 53 6.29 -10.51 14.96
CA LEU A 53 7.53 -11.19 14.62
C LEU A 53 8.41 -10.32 13.71
N THR A 54 7.86 -9.78 12.62
CA THR A 54 8.62 -8.91 11.72
C THR A 54 9.01 -7.58 12.34
N GLY A 55 8.14 -6.96 13.14
CA GLY A 55 8.49 -5.76 13.91
C GLY A 55 9.67 -6.00 14.85
N THR A 56 9.72 -7.16 15.53
CA THR A 56 10.87 -7.52 16.36
C THR A 56 12.15 -7.74 15.55
N LEU A 57 12.05 -8.31 14.34
CA LEU A 57 13.20 -8.45 13.43
C LEU A 57 13.72 -7.09 12.97
N PHE A 58 12.83 -6.12 12.70
CA PHE A 58 13.22 -4.75 12.36
C PHE A 58 13.93 -4.06 13.53
N LEU A 59 13.44 -4.25 14.76
CA LEU A 59 14.11 -3.72 15.95
C LEU A 59 15.46 -4.39 16.21
N ALA A 60 15.54 -5.72 16.04
CA ALA A 60 16.77 -6.46 16.18
C ALA A 60 17.83 -5.99 15.17
N SER A 61 17.45 -5.74 13.90
CA SER A 61 18.40 -5.20 12.92
C SER A 61 18.86 -3.78 13.26
N ALA A 62 17.99 -2.95 13.85
CA ALA A 62 18.36 -1.62 14.33
C ALA A 62 19.50 -1.68 15.37
N LEU A 63 19.42 -2.68 16.26
CA LEU A 63 20.42 -2.92 17.32
C LEU A 63 21.70 -3.57 16.78
N LEU A 64 21.59 -4.45 15.79
CA LEU A 64 22.71 -5.18 15.18
C LEU A 64 23.51 -4.34 14.16
N LEU A 65 22.91 -3.28 13.60
CA LEU A 65 23.62 -2.35 12.72
C LEU A 65 24.61 -1.50 13.55
N THR A 66 25.82 -2.02 13.73
CA THR A 66 26.93 -1.29 14.35
C THR A 66 27.18 0.04 13.63
N THR A 67 27.66 1.04 14.39
CA THR A 67 27.90 2.41 13.91
C THR A 67 28.79 2.48 12.67
N ARG A 68 29.73 1.54 12.50
CA ARG A 68 30.58 1.45 11.30
C ARG A 68 29.82 1.01 10.04
N LEU A 69 28.94 0.02 10.16
CA LEU A 69 28.11 -0.46 9.04
C LEU A 69 27.09 0.62 8.66
N ALA A 70 26.48 1.25 9.66
CA ALA A 70 25.53 2.36 9.48
C ALA A 70 26.18 3.56 8.76
N ASN A 71 27.41 3.94 9.14
CA ASN A 71 28.15 5.01 8.47
C ASN A 71 28.52 4.66 7.02
N THR A 72 28.88 3.40 6.76
CA THR A 72 29.19 2.92 5.41
C THR A 72 27.95 2.94 4.51
N MET A 73 26.80 2.51 5.03
CA MET A 73 25.52 2.58 4.32
C MET A 73 25.12 4.03 4.05
N ARG A 74 25.19 4.90 5.06
CA ARG A 74 24.87 6.34 4.92
C ARG A 74 25.71 7.02 3.83
N LEU A 75 27.02 6.76 3.81
CA LEU A 75 27.92 7.30 2.79
C LEU A 75 27.59 6.78 1.37
N ARG A 76 27.18 5.51 1.25
CA ARG A 76 26.73 4.95 -0.04
C ARG A 76 25.42 5.57 -0.52
N PHE A 77 24.47 5.80 0.37
CA PHE A 77 23.20 6.47 0.05
C PHE A 77 23.38 7.95 -0.33
N GLN A 78 24.25 8.68 0.39
CA GLN A 78 24.58 10.06 0.04
C GLN A 78 25.26 10.17 -1.32
N ARG A 79 26.16 9.25 -1.65
CA ARG A 79 26.82 9.23 -2.97
C ARG A 79 25.91 8.77 -4.11
N SER A 80 24.88 7.97 -3.82
CA SER A 80 23.99 7.44 -4.85
C SER A 80 22.86 8.40 -5.18
N GLY A 81 22.45 9.31 -4.28
CA GLY A 81 21.36 10.27 -4.55
C GLY A 81 20.00 9.60 -4.72
N VAL A 82 19.86 8.37 -4.21
CA VAL A 82 18.86 7.39 -4.61
C VAL A 82 17.53 7.52 -3.83
N SER A 83 17.49 8.19 -2.69
CA SER A 83 16.25 8.38 -1.94
C SER A 83 16.36 9.59 -1.02
N LEU A 84 15.25 10.30 -0.80
CA LEU A 84 15.21 11.43 0.14
C LEU A 84 15.22 10.96 1.61
N LEU A 85 14.65 9.78 1.91
CA LEU A 85 14.57 9.20 3.26
C LEU A 85 15.96 8.94 3.91
N PRO A 86 16.91 8.22 3.29
CA PRO A 86 18.22 7.95 3.86
C PRO A 86 19.17 9.16 3.86
N GLN A 87 18.79 10.29 3.23
CA GLN A 87 19.56 11.55 3.35
C GLN A 87 19.37 12.18 4.73
N TYR A 88 18.17 12.05 5.31
CA TYR A 88 17.80 12.67 6.59
C TYR A 88 17.72 11.67 7.75
N THR A 89 17.61 10.37 7.48
CA THR A 89 17.35 9.34 8.50
C THR A 89 18.52 8.36 8.61
N SER A 90 18.96 8.06 9.83
CA SER A 90 19.98 7.02 10.04
C SER A 90 19.37 5.63 9.83
N PRO A 91 20.15 4.63 9.35
CA PRO A 91 19.67 3.26 9.18
C PRO A 91 18.96 2.64 10.41
N PRO A 92 19.44 2.81 11.67
CA PRO A 92 18.73 2.28 12.82
C PRO A 92 17.40 3.00 13.09
N LEU A 93 17.35 4.33 12.93
CA LEU A 93 16.09 5.09 13.06
C LEU A 93 15.06 4.63 12.03
N PHE A 94 15.50 4.40 10.79
CA PHE A 94 14.62 3.87 9.75
C PHE A 94 14.01 2.51 10.13
N SER A 95 14.83 1.61 10.68
CA SER A 95 14.34 0.28 11.10
C SER A 95 13.36 0.36 12.29
N VAL A 96 13.58 1.29 13.22
CA VAL A 96 12.61 1.58 14.30
C VAL A 96 11.30 2.13 13.72
N CYS A 97 11.35 3.06 12.76
CA CYS A 97 10.16 3.57 12.08
C CYS A 97 9.40 2.46 11.34
N MET A 98 10.11 1.56 10.65
CA MET A 98 9.50 0.40 10.00
C MET A 98 8.83 -0.54 11.00
N ALA A 99 9.41 -0.74 12.20
CA ALA A 99 8.80 -1.54 13.25
C ALA A 99 7.49 -0.92 13.77
N ILE A 100 7.48 0.39 14.00
CA ILE A 100 6.28 1.13 14.41
C ILE A 100 5.21 1.03 13.31
N TRP A 101 5.60 1.23 12.06
CA TRP A 101 4.67 1.12 10.94
C TRP A 101 4.12 -0.31 10.80
N MET A 102 4.95 -1.33 10.98
CA MET A 102 4.51 -2.74 10.97
C MET A 102 3.51 -3.02 12.10
N GLY A 103 3.71 -2.42 13.27
CA GLY A 103 2.73 -2.44 14.35
C GLY A 103 1.39 -1.82 13.97
N LEU A 104 1.41 -0.67 13.28
CA LEU A 104 0.19 -0.02 12.76
C LEU A 104 -0.52 -0.88 11.71
N VAL A 105 0.21 -1.59 10.83
CA VAL A 105 -0.38 -2.55 9.89
C VAL A 105 -1.01 -3.74 10.60
N GLY A 106 -0.37 -4.24 11.66
CA GLY A 106 -0.95 -5.27 12.52
C GLY A 106 -2.26 -4.81 13.16
N VAL A 107 -2.30 -3.59 13.71
CA VAL A 107 -3.51 -3.02 14.30
C VAL A 107 -4.60 -2.82 13.24
N GLN A 108 -4.24 -2.32 12.06
CA GLN A 108 -5.18 -2.13 10.94
C GLN A 108 -5.81 -3.48 10.52
N SER A 109 -5.00 -4.50 10.26
CA SER A 109 -5.52 -5.82 9.83
C SER A 109 -6.47 -6.44 10.85
N VAL A 110 -6.22 -6.25 12.15
CA VAL A 110 -7.16 -6.68 13.21
C VAL A 110 -8.49 -5.91 13.13
N CYS A 111 -8.44 -4.61 12.86
CA CYS A 111 -9.66 -3.81 12.68
C CYS A 111 -10.46 -4.26 11.46
N ASP A 112 -9.78 -4.55 10.35
CA ASP A 112 -10.43 -4.97 9.11
C ASP A 112 -11.08 -6.35 9.27
N VAL A 113 -10.42 -7.28 9.94
CA VAL A 113 -11.00 -8.60 10.29
C VAL A 113 -12.23 -8.42 11.19
N LEU A 114 -12.14 -7.60 12.24
CA LEU A 114 -13.28 -7.34 13.13
C LEU A 114 -14.45 -6.69 12.40
N ARG A 115 -14.17 -5.74 11.50
CA ARG A 115 -15.17 -5.08 10.66
C ARG A 115 -15.85 -6.09 9.74
N GLU A 116 -15.10 -6.98 9.11
CA GLU A 116 -15.62 -8.02 8.23
C GLU A 116 -16.52 -9.01 8.99
N VAL A 117 -16.10 -9.46 10.19
CA VAL A 117 -16.91 -10.33 11.07
C VAL A 117 -18.22 -9.63 11.47
N ALA A 118 -18.13 -8.37 11.89
CA ALA A 118 -19.30 -7.61 12.33
C ALA A 118 -20.31 -7.40 11.18
N GLN A 119 -19.82 -7.10 9.98
CA GLN A 119 -20.66 -6.98 8.78
C GLN A 119 -21.35 -8.31 8.45
N GLN A 120 -20.63 -9.43 8.51
CA GLN A 120 -21.21 -10.75 8.24
C GLN A 120 -22.28 -11.13 9.27
N HIS A 121 -22.02 -10.88 10.55
CA HIS A 121 -23.00 -11.09 11.61
C HIS A 121 -24.26 -10.24 11.37
N TYR A 122 -24.08 -8.98 11.00
CA TYR A 122 -25.20 -8.09 10.66
C TYR A 122 -26.02 -8.61 9.47
N HIS A 123 -25.37 -9.06 8.39
CA HIS A 123 -26.07 -9.63 7.24
C HIS A 123 -26.82 -10.92 7.59
N ALA A 124 -26.20 -11.83 8.34
CA ALA A 124 -26.82 -13.08 8.76
C ALA A 124 -28.05 -12.84 9.65
N VAL A 125 -28.00 -11.86 10.55
CA VAL A 125 -29.16 -11.53 11.40
C VAL A 125 -30.25 -10.81 10.59
N LYS A 126 -29.87 -9.94 9.64
CA LYS A 126 -30.82 -9.25 8.76
C LYS A 126 -31.63 -10.23 7.90
N GLU A 127 -31.02 -11.29 7.40
CA GLU A 127 -31.71 -12.32 6.62
C GLU A 127 -32.67 -13.16 7.47
N ASN A 128 -32.33 -13.43 8.73
CA ASN A 128 -33.10 -14.32 9.59
C ASN A 128 -34.20 -13.62 10.41
N ASN A 129 -34.01 -12.36 10.81
CA ASN A 129 -34.96 -11.63 11.67
C ASN A 129 -34.94 -10.12 11.40
N ILE A 130 -35.83 -9.67 10.51
CA ILE A 130 -35.99 -8.24 10.17
C ILE A 130 -36.35 -7.39 11.41
N SER A 131 -37.06 -7.97 12.39
CA SER A 131 -37.43 -7.31 13.65
C SER A 131 -36.26 -7.14 14.63
N ALA A 132 -35.23 -7.99 14.58
CA ALA A 132 -34.04 -7.87 15.43
C ALA A 132 -33.08 -6.76 14.96
N VAL A 133 -33.21 -6.32 13.70
CA VAL A 133 -32.45 -5.18 13.13
C VAL A 133 -32.93 -3.84 13.70
N ALA A 134 -34.14 -3.78 14.27
CA ALA A 134 -34.69 -2.58 14.89
C ALA A 134 -33.90 -2.13 16.14
N ASP A 135 -33.14 -3.03 16.77
CA ASP A 135 -32.33 -2.71 17.94
C ASP A 135 -30.93 -3.34 17.83
N LEU A 136 -30.01 -2.60 17.19
CA LEU A 136 -28.60 -3.01 17.00
C LEU A 136 -27.84 -3.27 18.33
N SER A 137 -28.34 -2.80 19.46
CA SER A 137 -27.77 -3.10 20.78
C SER A 137 -27.95 -4.57 21.17
N LEU A 138 -29.04 -5.20 20.72
CA LEU A 138 -29.33 -6.62 20.93
C LEU A 138 -28.51 -7.53 20.00
N LEU A 139 -28.01 -7.00 18.87
CA LEU A 139 -27.20 -7.76 17.91
C LEU A 139 -25.93 -8.35 18.55
N HIS A 140 -25.35 -7.63 19.50
CA HIS A 140 -24.15 -8.03 20.23
C HIS A 140 -24.40 -9.13 21.28
N ARG A 141 -25.67 -9.38 21.65
CA ARG A 141 -26.05 -10.48 22.55
C ARG A 141 -26.30 -11.79 21.81
N ILE A 142 -26.52 -11.74 20.50
CA ILE A 142 -26.69 -12.92 19.66
C ILE A 142 -25.30 -13.54 19.47
N GLN A 143 -25.17 -14.84 19.79
CA GLN A 143 -23.92 -15.56 19.55
C GLN A 143 -23.57 -15.48 18.06
N VAL A 144 -22.34 -15.03 17.78
CA VAL A 144 -21.78 -15.09 16.44
C VAL A 144 -21.57 -16.58 16.13
N GLY A 145 -22.30 -17.09 15.16
CA GLY A 145 -22.14 -18.47 14.68
C GLY A 145 -20.79 -18.67 13.98
N THR A 146 -20.64 -19.77 13.24
CA THR A 146 -19.46 -19.98 12.40
C THR A 146 -19.31 -18.84 11.38
N VAL A 147 -18.21 -18.09 11.49
CA VAL A 147 -17.89 -16.99 10.57
C VAL A 147 -17.35 -17.57 9.27
N ASN A 148 -18.10 -17.39 8.19
CA ASN A 148 -17.70 -17.79 6.84
C ASN A 148 -17.35 -16.54 6.05
N PRO A 149 -16.05 -16.22 5.91
CA PRO A 149 -15.64 -14.96 5.32
C PRO A 149 -15.99 -14.87 3.84
N GLN A 150 -16.09 -13.65 3.30
CA GLN A 150 -16.41 -13.50 1.87
C GLN A 150 -15.17 -13.83 1.04
N PRO A 151 -15.26 -14.84 0.15
CA PRO A 151 -14.09 -15.26 -0.61
C PRO A 151 -13.72 -14.21 -1.66
N LEU A 152 -12.47 -14.27 -2.14
CA LEU A 152 -11.96 -13.41 -3.19
C LEU A 152 -12.89 -13.43 -4.42
N TRP A 153 -12.99 -12.31 -5.11
CA TRP A 153 -13.76 -12.17 -6.35
C TRP A 153 -13.40 -13.31 -7.34
N GLY A 154 -14.39 -14.13 -7.68
CA GLY A 154 -14.22 -15.29 -8.57
C GLY A 154 -14.15 -16.67 -7.88
N LEU A 155 -14.07 -16.73 -6.55
CA LEU A 155 -14.19 -17.99 -5.78
C LEU A 155 -15.63 -18.19 -5.29
N SER A 156 -16.19 -19.39 -5.52
CA SER A 156 -17.51 -19.74 -4.97
C SER A 156 -17.44 -20.03 -3.46
N ARG A 157 -18.46 -19.61 -2.71
CA ARG A 157 -18.61 -19.93 -1.27
C ARG A 157 -18.61 -21.45 -1.04
N GLU A 158 -19.23 -22.21 -1.94
CA GLU A 158 -19.34 -23.67 -1.82
C GLU A 158 -17.98 -24.38 -1.86
N ILE A 159 -17.03 -23.83 -2.63
CA ILE A 159 -15.68 -24.36 -2.75
C ILE A 159 -14.86 -23.99 -1.50
N THR A 160 -15.03 -22.77 -1.01
CA THR A 160 -14.25 -22.26 0.13
C THR A 160 -14.68 -22.86 1.46
N THR A 161 -15.97 -23.22 1.62
CA THR A 161 -16.48 -23.91 2.83
C THR A 161 -15.88 -25.29 3.09
N GLN A 162 -15.20 -25.89 2.10
CA GLN A 162 -14.52 -27.17 2.25
C GLN A 162 -13.18 -27.06 3.00
N TYR A 163 -12.62 -25.85 3.09
CA TYR A 163 -11.34 -25.60 3.76
C TYR A 163 -11.54 -25.22 5.22
N SER A 164 -10.47 -25.35 6.01
CA SER A 164 -10.46 -24.92 7.41
C SER A 164 -10.76 -23.41 7.53
N PRO A 165 -11.35 -22.95 8.63
CA PRO A 165 -11.70 -21.53 8.82
C PRO A 165 -10.53 -20.57 8.55
N LEU A 166 -9.34 -20.90 9.04
CA LEU A 166 -8.13 -20.09 8.83
C LEU A 166 -7.77 -19.97 7.34
N MET A 167 -7.91 -21.06 6.58
CA MET A 167 -7.65 -21.05 5.15
C MET A 167 -8.69 -20.23 4.37
N GLN A 168 -9.95 -20.24 4.81
CA GLN A 168 -10.98 -19.38 4.23
C GLN A 168 -10.62 -17.90 4.40
N TRP A 169 -10.07 -17.53 5.56
CA TRP A 169 -9.60 -16.16 5.82
C TRP A 169 -8.43 -15.76 4.94
N ILE A 170 -7.50 -16.66 4.61
CA ILE A 170 -6.40 -16.38 3.67
C ILE A 170 -6.93 -16.09 2.26
N MET A 171 -8.09 -16.65 1.90
CA MET A 171 -8.73 -16.44 0.60
C MET A 171 -9.63 -15.19 0.55
N THR A 172 -9.51 -14.28 1.51
CA THR A 172 -10.28 -13.02 1.54
C THR A 172 -9.55 -11.87 0.86
N PRO A 173 -10.27 -10.85 0.37
CA PRO A 173 -9.66 -9.59 -0.06
C PRO A 173 -8.80 -8.95 1.03
N THR A 174 -9.25 -9.01 2.29
CA THR A 174 -8.53 -8.48 3.47
C THR A 174 -7.15 -9.10 3.62
N ALA A 175 -7.05 -10.42 3.51
CA ALA A 175 -5.77 -11.14 3.58
C ALA A 175 -4.85 -10.80 2.40
N LEU A 176 -5.40 -10.59 1.20
CA LEU A 176 -4.61 -10.21 0.02
C LEU A 176 -4.06 -8.79 0.13
N LEU A 177 -4.86 -7.84 0.61
CA LEU A 177 -4.45 -6.46 0.90
C LEU A 177 -3.35 -6.45 1.96
N PHE A 178 -3.53 -7.20 3.03
CA PHE A 178 -2.52 -7.40 4.06
C PHE A 178 -1.22 -7.98 3.49
N ALA A 179 -1.30 -9.06 2.69
CA ALA A 179 -0.13 -9.70 2.11
C ALA A 179 0.65 -8.76 1.19
N ALA A 180 -0.05 -7.97 0.36
CA ALA A 180 0.58 -6.97 -0.50
C ALA A 180 1.27 -5.87 0.32
N GLN A 181 0.58 -5.34 1.34
CA GLN A 181 1.15 -4.30 2.21
C GLN A 181 2.36 -4.82 2.99
N TYR A 182 2.25 -6.01 3.59
CA TYR A 182 3.34 -6.67 4.30
C TYR A 182 4.55 -6.91 3.38
N ALA A 183 4.33 -7.48 2.19
CA ALA A 183 5.39 -7.72 1.22
C ALA A 183 6.07 -6.42 0.79
N GLY A 184 5.30 -5.36 0.55
CA GLY A 184 5.83 -4.04 0.22
C GLY A 184 6.74 -3.49 1.31
N MET A 185 6.32 -3.58 2.58
CA MET A 185 7.12 -3.12 3.72
C MET A 185 8.42 -3.90 3.87
N VAL A 186 8.37 -5.24 3.77
CA VAL A 186 9.56 -6.08 3.82
C VAL A 186 10.50 -5.75 2.66
N CYS A 187 9.98 -5.52 1.46
CA CYS A 187 10.77 -5.09 0.31
C CYS A 187 11.48 -3.75 0.55
N ILE A 188 10.78 -2.74 1.09
CA ILE A 188 11.39 -1.44 1.43
C ILE A 188 12.49 -1.62 2.48
N TRP A 189 12.24 -2.43 3.52
CA TRP A 189 13.23 -2.68 4.57
C TRP A 189 14.47 -3.39 4.03
N CYS A 190 14.30 -4.46 3.25
CA CYS A 190 15.39 -5.15 2.56
C CYS A 190 16.17 -4.21 1.64
N TYR A 191 15.46 -3.39 0.84
CA TYR A 191 16.07 -2.41 -0.04
C TYR A 191 16.99 -1.44 0.71
N MET A 192 16.56 -0.99 1.90
CA MET A 192 17.34 -0.08 2.74
C MET A 192 18.54 -0.78 3.39
N LEU A 193 18.41 -2.06 3.79
CA LEU A 193 19.52 -2.85 4.32
C LEU A 193 20.59 -3.19 3.26
N PHE A 194 20.18 -3.49 2.03
CA PHE A 194 21.09 -3.90 0.96
C PHE A 194 21.60 -2.74 0.07
N CYS A 195 21.71 -1.54 0.64
CA CYS A 195 22.36 -0.37 0.02
C CYS A 195 21.68 0.21 -1.23
N GLY A 196 20.36 0.00 -1.41
CA GLY A 196 19.55 0.88 -2.26
C GLY A 196 19.75 0.79 -3.77
N ARG A 197 20.20 -0.34 -4.33
CA ARG A 197 20.25 -0.52 -5.79
C ARG A 197 19.54 -1.81 -6.20
N PRO A 198 18.69 -1.81 -7.23
CA PRO A 198 18.24 -0.68 -8.06
C PRO A 198 17.14 0.17 -7.40
N LEU A 199 17.10 1.48 -7.70
CA LEU A 199 16.09 2.47 -7.28
C LEU A 199 14.65 1.94 -7.37
N ASP A 200 14.38 1.21 -8.45
CA ASP A 200 13.05 0.72 -8.81
C ASP A 200 12.51 -0.26 -7.77
N ALA A 201 13.38 -1.02 -7.09
CA ALA A 201 12.95 -1.96 -6.06
C ALA A 201 12.33 -1.26 -4.84
N GLY A 202 12.87 -0.10 -4.43
CA GLY A 202 12.32 0.70 -3.35
C GLY A 202 10.97 1.32 -3.72
N LEU A 203 10.86 1.82 -4.96
CA LEU A 203 9.61 2.37 -5.48
C LEU A 203 8.52 1.28 -5.62
N MET A 204 8.88 0.10 -6.13
CA MET A 204 7.94 -1.02 -6.25
C MET A 204 7.44 -1.47 -4.88
N GLY A 205 8.32 -1.56 -3.87
CA GLY A 205 7.93 -1.81 -2.49
C GLY A 205 6.96 -0.76 -1.96
N ALA A 206 7.25 0.54 -2.17
CA ALA A 206 6.38 1.64 -1.76
C ALA A 206 5.01 1.60 -2.45
N LEU A 207 4.96 1.33 -3.74
CA LEU A 207 3.71 1.17 -4.49
C LEU A 207 2.89 -0.02 -3.98
N LEU A 208 3.56 -1.15 -3.69
CA LEU A 208 2.91 -2.35 -3.16
C LEU A 208 2.31 -2.12 -1.76
N THR A 209 2.89 -1.22 -0.95
CA THR A 209 2.27 -0.75 0.30
C THR A 209 1.17 0.28 0.09
N PHE A 210 1.31 1.15 -0.92
CA PHE A 210 0.43 2.27 -1.15
C PHE A 210 -0.95 1.84 -1.66
N PHE A 211 -1.00 0.99 -2.68
CA PHE A 211 -2.29 0.61 -3.29
C PHE A 211 -3.27 -0.04 -2.29
N PRO A 212 -2.86 -0.98 -1.42
CA PRO A 212 -3.74 -1.51 -0.38
C PRO A 212 -4.23 -0.41 0.57
N THR A 213 -3.32 0.42 1.10
CA THR A 213 -3.72 1.51 2.02
C THR A 213 -4.62 2.55 1.38
N PHE A 214 -4.44 2.83 0.08
CA PHE A 214 -5.30 3.73 -0.68
C PHE A 214 -6.68 3.12 -0.88
N TYR A 215 -6.74 1.83 -1.20
CA TYR A 215 -7.99 1.10 -1.33
C TYR A 215 -8.78 1.11 -0.01
N ASP A 216 -8.13 0.82 1.12
CA ASP A 216 -8.78 0.84 2.44
C ASP A 216 -9.25 2.25 2.82
N ALA A 217 -8.47 3.27 2.50
CA ALA A 217 -8.87 4.66 2.72
C ALA A 217 -10.10 5.07 1.89
N LEU A 218 -10.27 4.52 0.68
CA LEU A 218 -11.46 4.74 -0.15
C LEU A 218 -12.71 4.03 0.40
N LEU A 219 -12.54 2.93 1.15
CA LEU A 219 -13.63 2.18 1.78
C LEU A 219 -14.15 2.81 3.09
N LEU A 220 -13.56 3.91 3.54
CA LEU A 220 -14.01 4.65 4.71
C LEU A 220 -15.27 5.45 4.37
N ASN A 221 -16.40 5.09 4.97
CA ASN A 221 -17.71 5.63 4.61
C ASN A 221 -18.07 6.94 5.33
N GLY A 222 -17.11 7.59 6.02
CA GLY A 222 -17.27 8.86 6.76
C GLY A 222 -18.16 8.79 8.01
N ASN A 223 -19.07 7.83 8.10
CA ASN A 223 -20.00 7.59 9.20
C ASN A 223 -19.67 6.30 9.97
N GLU A 224 -18.38 6.08 10.26
CA GLU A 224 -17.99 4.89 11.02
C GLU A 224 -18.32 5.04 12.52
N PRO A 225 -18.82 3.96 13.17
CA PRO A 225 -19.11 3.96 14.60
C PRO A 225 -17.86 4.24 15.43
N ASP A 226 -16.76 3.61 15.05
CA ASP A 226 -15.49 3.65 15.77
C ASP A 226 -14.53 4.58 15.03
N ARG A 227 -14.14 5.68 15.66
CA ARG A 227 -13.28 6.70 15.01
C ARG A 227 -11.80 6.34 14.98
N TRP A 228 -11.32 5.55 15.94
CA TRP A 228 -9.88 5.27 16.03
C TRP A 228 -9.35 4.36 14.91
N PRO A 229 -10.08 3.35 14.39
CA PRO A 229 -9.60 2.55 13.26
C PRO A 229 -9.50 3.39 11.98
N VAL A 230 -10.42 4.35 11.81
CA VAL A 230 -10.35 5.38 10.75
C VAL A 230 -9.06 6.19 10.86
N TRP A 231 -8.64 6.57 12.07
CA TRP A 231 -7.36 7.26 12.25
C TRP A 231 -6.16 6.36 11.92
N VAL A 232 -6.21 5.08 12.28
CA VAL A 232 -5.13 4.13 11.97
C VAL A 232 -4.97 3.95 10.46
N THR A 233 -6.06 3.74 9.73
CA THR A 233 -6.04 3.61 8.26
C THR A 233 -5.55 4.89 7.59
N LEU A 234 -6.02 6.06 8.02
CA LEU A 234 -5.55 7.35 7.50
C LEU A 234 -4.07 7.60 7.79
N VAL A 235 -3.59 7.28 8.98
CA VAL A 235 -2.17 7.40 9.33
C VAL A 235 -1.32 6.47 8.46
N ASN A 236 -1.74 5.21 8.29
CA ASN A 236 -1.05 4.26 7.41
C ASN A 236 -1.02 4.73 5.95
N PHE A 237 -2.12 5.30 5.45
CA PHE A 237 -2.18 5.91 4.14
C PHE A 237 -1.23 7.11 3.99
N MET A 238 -1.16 8.00 4.98
CA MET A 238 -0.25 9.14 4.94
C MET A 238 1.22 8.69 4.96
N ILE A 239 1.56 7.67 5.76
CA ILE A 239 2.91 7.10 5.80
C ILE A 239 3.26 6.47 4.44
N SER A 240 2.36 5.68 3.85
CA SER A 240 2.60 5.04 2.55
C SER A 240 2.74 6.07 1.42
N LEU A 241 1.93 7.13 1.42
CA LEU A 241 2.04 8.24 0.47
C LEU A 241 3.38 8.97 0.59
N MET A 242 3.83 9.24 1.82
CA MET A 242 5.15 9.85 2.05
C MET A 242 6.29 8.94 1.56
N CYS A 243 6.17 7.61 1.75
CA CYS A 243 7.11 6.65 1.19
C CYS A 243 7.13 6.71 -0.35
N VAL A 244 5.97 6.65 -1.02
CA VAL A 244 5.90 6.77 -2.48
C VAL A 244 6.53 8.07 -2.97
N TRP A 245 6.24 9.19 -2.31
CA TRP A 245 6.86 10.48 -2.66
C TRP A 245 8.39 10.45 -2.52
N SER A 246 8.88 9.92 -1.40
CA SER A 246 10.30 9.90 -1.07
C SER A 246 11.16 9.04 -2.03
N PHE A 247 10.58 7.98 -2.58
CA PHE A 247 11.22 7.11 -3.58
C PHE A 247 10.92 7.55 -5.02
N GLY A 248 9.73 8.12 -5.28
CA GLY A 248 9.28 8.53 -6.61
C GLY A 248 9.99 9.79 -7.12
N VAL A 249 10.15 10.82 -6.29
CA VAL A 249 10.79 12.09 -6.71
C VAL A 249 12.23 11.88 -7.24
N PRO A 250 13.11 11.11 -6.57
CA PRO A 250 14.45 10.79 -7.10
C PRO A 250 14.41 10.09 -8.46
N VAL A 251 13.49 9.13 -8.65
CA VAL A 251 13.34 8.38 -9.91
C VAL A 251 12.91 9.33 -11.03
N VAL A 252 11.85 10.11 -10.82
CA VAL A 252 11.36 11.08 -11.81
C VAL A 252 12.43 12.09 -12.17
N ARG A 253 13.17 12.60 -11.18
CA ARG A 253 14.27 13.55 -11.41
C ARG A 253 15.40 12.94 -12.24
N ARG A 254 15.73 11.67 -11.99
CA ARG A 254 16.76 10.95 -12.75
C ARG A 254 16.34 10.78 -14.20
N GLU A 255 15.16 10.23 -14.44
CA GLU A 255 14.61 10.03 -15.79
C GLU A 255 14.49 11.37 -16.54
N TYR A 256 14.01 12.42 -15.86
CA TYR A 256 13.95 13.76 -16.44
C TYR A 256 15.33 14.28 -16.88
N HIS A 257 16.37 14.07 -16.09
CA HIS A 257 17.73 14.48 -16.47
C HIS A 257 18.31 13.64 -17.61
N GLU A 258 18.01 12.35 -17.67
CA GLU A 258 18.43 11.47 -18.77
C GLU A 258 17.75 11.91 -20.08
N VAL A 259 16.43 12.10 -20.05
CA VAL A 259 15.65 12.64 -21.19
C VAL A 259 16.15 14.02 -21.62
N LEU A 260 16.42 14.93 -20.67
CA LEU A 260 16.93 16.26 -21.00
C LEU A 260 18.32 16.20 -21.66
N ARG A 261 19.20 15.30 -21.22
CA ARG A 261 20.52 15.08 -21.85
C ARG A 261 20.40 14.52 -23.25
N GLU A 262 19.48 13.60 -23.49
CA GLU A 262 19.20 13.06 -24.82
C GLU A 262 18.65 14.15 -25.74
N LEU A 263 17.68 14.94 -25.27
CA LEU A 263 17.15 16.10 -25.98
C LEU A 263 18.25 17.10 -26.31
N GLN A 264 19.13 17.45 -25.38
CA GLN A 264 20.26 18.35 -25.64
C GLN A 264 21.27 17.75 -26.63
N GLY A 265 21.53 16.44 -26.54
CA GLY A 265 22.41 15.73 -27.47
C GLY A 265 21.87 15.66 -28.90
N HIS A 266 20.57 15.40 -29.05
CA HIS A 266 19.88 15.42 -30.35
C HIS A 266 19.75 16.84 -30.90
N THR A 267 19.41 17.81 -30.05
CA THR A 267 19.32 19.23 -30.44
C THR A 267 20.69 19.75 -30.87
N ALA A 268 21.77 19.45 -30.14
CA ALA A 268 23.13 19.81 -30.55
C ALA A 268 23.51 19.12 -31.87
N LYS A 269 23.24 17.81 -32.02
CA LYS A 269 23.49 17.11 -33.28
C LYS A 269 22.70 17.69 -34.45
N ALA A 270 21.47 18.15 -34.24
CA ALA A 270 20.65 18.79 -35.26
C ALA A 270 21.11 20.22 -35.58
N LEU A 271 21.38 21.05 -34.55
CA LEU A 271 21.80 22.45 -34.70
C LEU A 271 23.19 22.59 -35.34
N PHE A 272 24.09 21.63 -35.10
CA PHE A 272 25.46 21.65 -35.63
C PHE A 272 25.64 20.82 -36.92
N LYS A 273 24.60 20.13 -37.42
CA LYS A 273 24.67 19.31 -38.65
C LYS A 273 24.95 20.15 -39.91
N ASP A 274 24.46 21.38 -39.94
CA ASP A 274 24.54 22.27 -41.11
C ASP A 274 25.55 23.40 -40.98
N ARG A 275 26.34 23.45 -39.89
CA ARG A 275 27.42 24.44 -39.80
C ARG A 275 28.64 23.99 -40.64
N PRO A 276 29.11 24.81 -41.60
CA PRO A 276 30.27 24.48 -42.43
C PRO A 276 31.58 24.33 -41.63
N GLU A 277 31.64 24.92 -40.43
CA GLU A 277 32.77 24.82 -39.51
C GLU A 277 32.99 23.39 -38.97
N MET A 278 31.90 22.64 -38.71
CA MET A 278 31.97 21.25 -38.26
C MET A 278 32.41 20.30 -39.38
N ARG A 279 31.97 20.54 -40.63
CA ARG A 279 32.51 19.81 -41.80
C ARG A 279 34.00 20.04 -41.98
N ARG A 280 34.50 21.26 -41.73
CA ARG A 280 35.94 21.56 -41.79
C ARG A 280 36.73 20.88 -40.66
N MET A 281 36.16 20.74 -39.45
CA MET A 281 36.80 20.00 -38.37
C MET A 281 36.81 18.48 -38.59
N GLN A 282 35.72 17.89 -39.10
CA GLN A 282 35.70 16.47 -39.48
C GLN A 282 36.65 16.17 -40.65
N ALA A 283 36.73 17.05 -41.65
CA ALA A 283 37.70 16.91 -42.75
C ALA A 283 39.16 17.01 -42.26
N ARG A 284 39.45 17.89 -41.28
CA ARG A 284 40.78 18.00 -40.65
C ARG A 284 41.12 16.83 -39.73
N GLY A 285 40.13 16.27 -39.03
CA GLY A 285 40.30 15.07 -38.20
C GLY A 285 40.56 13.82 -39.02
N GLY A 286 39.84 13.63 -40.13
CA GLY A 286 40.08 12.53 -41.08
C GLY A 286 41.44 12.62 -41.77
N ALA A 287 41.91 13.83 -42.09
CA ALA A 287 43.23 14.04 -42.69
C ALA A 287 44.42 13.74 -41.75
N ARG A 288 44.24 13.83 -40.42
CA ARG A 288 45.26 13.45 -39.43
C ARG A 288 45.29 11.95 -39.11
N GLY A 289 44.19 11.22 -39.35
CA GLY A 289 44.12 9.77 -39.16
C GLY A 289 44.70 8.94 -40.30
N ALA A 290 44.77 9.49 -41.52
CA ALA A 290 45.26 8.77 -42.70
C ALA A 290 46.80 8.81 -42.88
N GLY A 291 47.53 9.56 -42.03
CA GLY A 291 48.97 9.79 -42.19
C GLY A 291 49.91 9.00 -41.27
N VAL A 292 49.39 8.15 -40.37
CA VAL A 292 50.21 7.56 -39.28
C VAL A 292 50.57 6.08 -39.48
N TYR A 293 50.16 5.43 -40.56
CA TYR A 293 50.45 4.01 -40.80
C TYR A 293 51.34 3.74 -42.03
N THR A 294 52.49 4.41 -42.14
CA THR A 294 53.58 3.92 -43.01
C THR A 294 54.95 4.32 -42.46
N LYS A 295 55.49 3.52 -41.53
CA LYS A 295 56.90 3.06 -41.52
C LYS A 295 57.25 2.45 -40.16
N SER A 296 57.59 1.16 -40.18
CA SER A 296 58.89 0.65 -39.74
C SER A 296 58.76 -0.72 -39.09
N LYS A 297 59.06 -1.77 -39.87
CA LYS A 297 59.80 -2.95 -39.40
C LYS A 297 60.40 -3.67 -40.61
N LYS A 298 61.63 -3.27 -40.94
CA LYS A 298 62.62 -4.08 -41.66
C LYS A 298 63.95 -3.86 -40.94
N SER A 299 64.27 -4.77 -40.03
CA SER A 299 65.56 -5.43 -39.82
C SER A 299 65.45 -6.32 -38.59
#